data_AF-A0A1Q3GMF1-F1
#
_entry.id   AF-A0A1Q3GMF1-F1
#
_cell.length_a   1.000
_cell.length_b   1.000
_cell.length_c   1.000
_cell.angle_alpha   90.00
_cell.angle_beta   90.00
_cell.angle_gamma   90.00
#
_symmetry.space_group_name_H-M   'P 1'
#
loop_
_entity.id
_entity.type
_entity.pdbx_description
1 polymer ?
#
loop_
_entity_poly.entity_id
_entity_poly.type
_entity_poly.pdbx_seq_one_letter_code
_entity_poly.pdbx_strand_id
1 'polypeptide(L)'
;MSTTLEQFAGAPQIKGIIAYNKNWYLLQVPATFHQMLVEQLENEGEIFKPNAHPHISVIKNEAPSRNQADWGTAFIGEEVSFQYNTVIKKENGLHFWIDCYSPRLCEMREHFGLTTLKKEGDEKNGSIYMVNFHMTIGRRKKPTKAQLRPQYRLSPQSHIDVETGMQHL
;
A
#
# COMPACT_ATOMS: atom_id res chain seq x y z
N MET A 1 16.30 -6.59 -5.31
CA MET A 1 15.53 -7.16 -4.17
C MET A 1 14.08 -7.26 -4.60
N SER A 2 13.54 -8.47 -4.61
CA SER A 2 12.31 -8.82 -5.30
C SER A 2 11.07 -8.30 -4.57
N THR A 3 10.12 -7.75 -5.32
CA THR A 3 8.76 -7.39 -4.89
C THR A 3 7.88 -8.62 -4.80
N THR A 4 8.40 -9.70 -4.24
CA THR A 4 7.79 -11.01 -4.36
C THR A 4 7.01 -11.33 -3.08
N LEU A 5 5.88 -12.00 -3.27
CA LEU A 5 4.87 -12.23 -2.22
C LEU A 5 5.40 -13.08 -1.07
N GLU A 6 6.52 -13.76 -1.24
CA GLU A 6 7.14 -14.57 -0.18
C GLU A 6 7.58 -13.71 1.01
N GLN A 7 7.82 -12.41 0.82
CA GLN A 7 8.09 -11.50 1.95
C GLN A 7 6.89 -11.36 2.91
N PHE A 8 5.67 -11.70 2.44
CA PHE A 8 4.45 -11.67 3.24
C PHE A 8 4.07 -13.06 3.79
N ALA A 9 4.75 -14.13 3.37
CA ALA A 9 4.52 -15.47 3.91
C ALA A 9 4.89 -15.49 5.41
N GLY A 10 3.90 -15.72 6.28
CA GLY A 10 4.09 -15.67 7.73
C GLY A 10 4.30 -14.26 8.29
N ALA A 11 4.13 -13.21 7.49
CA ALA A 11 4.24 -11.84 7.95
C ALA A 11 3.13 -11.49 8.96
N PRO A 12 3.43 -10.60 9.93
CA PRO A 12 2.43 -10.14 10.90
C PRO A 12 1.26 -9.46 10.20
N GLN A 13 0.09 -9.55 10.84
CA GLN A 13 -1.18 -9.07 10.30
C GLN A 13 -1.83 -8.08 11.26
N ILE A 14 -2.38 -7.01 10.69
CA ILE A 14 -3.13 -5.97 11.41
C ILE A 14 -4.47 -5.77 10.69
N LYS A 15 -5.44 -5.22 11.40
CA LYS A 15 -6.74 -4.85 10.87
C LYS A 15 -6.88 -3.34 10.78
N GLY A 16 -7.56 -2.87 9.75
CA GLY A 16 -7.96 -1.48 9.60
C GLY A 16 -9.43 -1.38 9.19
N ILE A 17 -9.93 -0.16 9.08
CA ILE A 17 -11.32 0.12 8.71
C ILE A 17 -11.35 0.90 7.40
N ILE A 18 -12.15 0.45 6.44
CA ILE A 18 -12.31 1.15 5.17
C ILE A 18 -13.08 2.46 5.39
N ALA A 19 -12.53 3.54 4.85
CA ALA A 19 -13.15 4.84 4.81
C ALA A 19 -13.07 5.42 3.39
N TYR A 20 -13.95 6.40 3.13
CA TYR A 20 -14.01 7.11 1.88
C TYR A 20 -13.88 8.62 2.10
N ASN A 21 -12.98 9.28 1.38
CA ASN A 21 -12.76 10.73 1.48
C ASN A 21 -12.47 11.34 0.10
N LYS A 22 -13.41 12.11 -0.46
CA LYS A 22 -13.22 12.90 -1.70
C LYS A 22 -12.60 12.08 -2.84
N ASN A 23 -13.26 10.99 -3.29
CA ASN A 23 -12.75 10.07 -4.32
C ASN A 23 -11.49 9.27 -3.92
N TRP A 24 -11.36 8.98 -2.63
CA TRP A 24 -10.28 8.18 -2.08
C TRP A 24 -10.83 7.10 -1.18
N TYR A 25 -10.70 5.84 -1.61
CA TYR A 25 -10.83 4.71 -0.71
C TYR A 25 -9.50 4.49 0.02
N LEU A 26 -9.56 4.50 1.34
CA LEU A 26 -8.41 4.31 2.20
C LEU A 26 -8.75 3.33 3.33
N LEU A 27 -7.76 2.55 3.74
CA LEU A 27 -7.83 1.76 4.95
C LEU A 27 -7.25 2.58 6.10
N GLN A 28 -8.08 3.00 7.03
CA GLN A 28 -7.63 3.63 8.28
C GLN A 28 -6.98 2.59 9.16
N VAL A 29 -5.78 2.90 9.64
CA VAL A 29 -4.96 1.96 10.42
C VAL A 29 -4.97 2.37 11.90
N PRO A 30 -4.99 1.44 12.86
CA PRO A 30 -4.99 1.78 14.28
C PRO A 30 -3.81 2.69 14.65
N ALA A 31 -4.10 3.73 15.43
CA ALA A 31 -3.09 4.69 15.88
C ALA A 31 -1.98 4.01 16.70
N THR A 32 -2.31 2.97 17.48
CA THR A 32 -1.34 2.18 18.25
C THR A 32 -0.33 1.46 17.36
N PHE A 33 -0.77 0.92 16.23
CA PHE A 33 0.13 0.29 15.26
C PHE A 33 1.04 1.32 14.58
N HIS A 34 0.50 2.49 14.20
CA HIS A 34 1.31 3.57 13.65
C HIS A 34 2.34 4.08 14.66
N GLN A 35 1.95 4.24 15.92
CA GLN A 35 2.83 4.66 17.00
C GLN A 35 4.00 3.70 17.22
N MET A 36 3.76 2.38 17.18
CA MET A 36 4.82 1.37 17.25
C MET A 36 5.89 1.55 16.16
N LEU A 37 5.48 1.88 14.93
CA LEU A 37 6.42 2.13 13.82
C LEU A 37 7.14 3.48 13.94
N VAL A 38 6.47 4.48 14.53
CA VAL A 38 7.09 5.76 14.85
C VAL A 38 8.21 5.56 15.87
N GLU A 39 7.94 4.82 16.95
CA GLU A 39 8.93 4.49 17.98
C GLU A 39 10.10 3.70 17.40
N GLN A 40 9.84 2.77 16.48
CA GLN A 40 10.91 2.06 15.78
C GLN A 40 11.84 3.02 15.03
N LEU A 41 11.29 3.98 14.26
CA LEU A 41 12.11 4.97 13.54
C LEU A 41 12.88 5.91 14.47
N GLU A 42 12.26 6.32 15.58
CA GLU A 42 12.90 7.16 16.58
C GLU A 42 14.08 6.42 17.24
N ASN A 43 13.91 5.13 17.55
CA ASN A 43 14.97 4.26 18.06
C ASN A 43 16.09 4.02 17.04
N GLU A 44 15.78 4.07 15.74
CA GLU A 44 16.78 4.07 14.65
C GLU A 44 17.49 5.43 14.48
N GLY A 45 17.11 6.45 15.25
CA GLY A 45 17.70 7.79 15.21
C GLY A 45 17.23 8.66 14.03
N GLU A 46 16.14 8.29 13.35
CA GLU A 46 15.64 9.03 12.22
C GLU A 46 14.90 10.30 12.64
N ILE A 47 15.14 11.42 11.94
CA ILE A 47 14.51 12.72 12.22
C ILE A 47 13.40 12.99 11.19
N PHE A 48 12.15 12.93 11.64
CA PHE A 48 11.00 13.01 10.75
C PHE A 48 9.79 13.72 11.37
N LYS A 49 8.75 13.92 10.56
CA LYS A 49 7.41 14.34 10.98
C LYS A 49 6.47 13.14 10.79
N PRO A 50 5.90 12.57 11.87
CA PRO A 50 4.92 11.50 11.76
C PRO A 50 3.72 11.90 10.90
N ASN A 51 3.15 10.94 10.20
CA ASN A 51 1.90 11.13 9.46
C ASN A 51 0.74 11.29 10.46
N ALA A 52 0.01 12.40 10.39
CA ALA A 52 -1.10 12.68 11.29
C ALA A 52 -2.32 11.78 11.06
N HIS A 53 -2.45 11.21 9.86
CA HIS A 53 -3.56 10.35 9.48
C HIS A 53 -2.99 9.09 8.82
N PRO A 54 -2.53 8.09 9.59
CA PRO A 54 -1.98 6.86 9.04
C PRO A 54 -3.07 6.08 8.29
N HIS A 55 -2.80 5.77 7.03
CA HIS A 55 -3.72 5.02 6.19
C HIS A 55 -2.96 4.28 5.08
N ILE A 56 -3.61 3.28 4.52
CA ILE A 56 -3.23 2.64 3.25
C ILE A 56 -4.14 3.20 2.16
N SER A 57 -3.55 3.73 1.09
CA SER A 57 -4.33 4.15 -0.09
C SER A 57 -4.75 2.92 -0.87
N VAL A 58 -6.06 2.72 -1.03
CA VAL A 58 -6.60 1.59 -1.81
C VAL A 58 -6.90 2.02 -3.24
N ILE A 59 -7.64 3.13 -3.38
CA ILE A 59 -8.02 3.73 -4.66
C ILE A 59 -7.93 5.24 -4.50
N LYS A 60 -7.09 5.92 -5.29
CA LYS A 60 -6.84 7.36 -5.10
C LYS A 60 -6.91 8.10 -6.43
N ASN A 61 -7.87 9.01 -6.56
CA ASN A 61 -8.06 9.83 -7.77
C ASN A 61 -8.23 8.99 -9.05
N GLU A 62 -8.68 7.75 -8.93
CA GLU A 62 -9.08 6.88 -10.03
C GLU A 62 -10.61 6.93 -10.17
N ALA A 63 -11.12 6.62 -11.36
CA ALA A 63 -12.56 6.55 -11.61
C ALA A 63 -12.99 5.09 -11.83
N PRO A 64 -14.12 4.65 -11.25
CA PRO A 64 -14.63 3.30 -11.45
C PRO A 64 -15.08 3.09 -12.89
N SER A 65 -14.70 1.97 -13.50
CA SER A 65 -15.20 1.52 -14.81
C SER A 65 -16.40 0.58 -14.69
N ARG A 66 -16.60 -0.01 -13.49
CA ARG A 66 -17.70 -0.91 -13.13
C ARG A 66 -18.31 -0.49 -11.79
N ASN A 67 -19.55 -0.92 -11.54
CA ASN A 67 -20.25 -0.72 -10.26
C ASN A 67 -20.22 0.74 -9.76
N GLN A 68 -20.46 1.69 -10.66
CA GLN A 68 -20.41 3.12 -10.34
C GLN A 68 -21.42 3.54 -9.25
N ALA A 69 -22.55 2.84 -9.15
CA ALA A 69 -23.56 3.06 -8.11
C ALA A 69 -23.05 2.80 -6.68
N ASP A 70 -22.01 1.98 -6.55
CA ASP A 70 -21.39 1.60 -5.27
C ASP A 70 -20.26 2.56 -4.86
N TRP A 71 -19.91 3.51 -5.73
CA TRP A 71 -18.77 4.40 -5.52
C TRP A 71 -19.01 5.35 -4.36
N GLY A 72 -18.10 5.30 -3.38
CA GLY A 72 -18.19 6.10 -2.17
C GLY A 72 -19.23 5.61 -1.16
N THR A 73 -19.78 4.40 -1.34
CA THR A 73 -20.75 3.80 -0.40
C THR A 73 -20.38 2.37 -0.03
N ALA A 74 -20.01 1.54 -1.01
CA ALA A 74 -19.63 0.16 -0.75
C ALA A 74 -18.38 0.07 0.14
N PHE A 75 -18.36 -0.95 0.98
CA PHE A 75 -17.25 -1.32 1.87
C PHE A 75 -16.93 -0.33 3.00
N ILE A 76 -17.57 0.84 3.08
CA ILE A 76 -17.32 1.79 4.17
C ILE A 76 -17.66 1.15 5.51
N GLY A 77 -16.72 1.22 6.47
CA GLY A 77 -16.85 0.59 7.78
C GLY A 77 -16.44 -0.89 7.80
N GLU A 78 -16.10 -1.49 6.66
CA GLU A 78 -15.60 -2.85 6.61
C GLU A 78 -14.24 -2.97 7.30
N GLU A 79 -14.11 -3.94 8.20
CA GLU A 79 -12.83 -4.29 8.82
C GLU A 79 -12.05 -5.20 7.87
N VAL A 80 -10.86 -4.75 7.46
CA VAL A 80 -10.00 -5.48 6.52
C VAL A 80 -8.66 -5.77 7.16
N SER A 81 -8.27 -7.04 7.13
CA SER A 81 -6.94 -7.47 7.53
C SER A 81 -5.92 -7.26 6.42
N PHE A 82 -4.71 -6.84 6.79
CA PHE A 82 -3.57 -6.72 5.89
C PHE A 82 -2.30 -7.26 6.55
N GLN A 83 -1.46 -7.92 5.75
CA GLN A 83 -0.11 -8.30 6.13
C GLN A 83 0.83 -7.13 5.86
N TYR A 84 1.91 -7.02 6.62
CA TYR A 84 2.90 -5.97 6.41
C TYR A 84 4.33 -6.47 6.55
N ASN A 85 5.23 -5.88 5.76
CA ASN A 85 6.67 -6.09 5.92
C ASN A 85 7.16 -5.20 7.07
N THR A 86 7.84 -5.81 8.06
CA THR A 86 8.41 -5.11 9.22
C THR A 86 9.60 -4.22 8.87
N VAL A 87 10.18 -4.38 7.67
CA VAL A 87 11.28 -3.56 7.18
C VAL A 87 10.75 -2.21 6.69
N ILE A 88 11.12 -1.14 7.40
CA ILE A 88 10.79 0.23 7.03
C ILE A 88 11.63 0.66 5.82
N LYS A 89 10.92 1.14 4.79
CA LYS A 89 11.45 1.63 3.53
C LYS A 89 11.76 3.11 3.64
N LYS A 90 12.86 3.53 3.02
CA LYS A 90 13.42 4.89 3.09
C LYS A 90 14.06 5.37 1.79
N GLU A 91 13.93 4.59 0.73
CA GLU A 91 14.66 4.75 -0.52
C GLU A 91 14.21 5.94 -1.37
N ASN A 92 12.99 6.47 -1.21
CA ASN A 92 12.52 7.60 -2.03
C ASN A 92 13.09 8.96 -1.59
N GLY A 93 13.91 8.97 -0.53
CA GLY A 93 14.57 10.16 -0.01
C GLY A 93 13.68 11.15 0.73
N LEU A 94 12.37 10.90 0.84
CA LEU A 94 11.42 11.85 1.42
C LEU A 94 10.51 11.25 2.50
N HIS A 95 10.06 10.02 2.33
CA HIS A 95 9.09 9.36 3.20
C HIS A 95 9.68 8.11 3.84
N PHE A 96 9.09 7.73 4.96
CA PHE A 96 9.23 6.41 5.56
C PHE A 96 7.91 5.66 5.40
N TRP A 97 7.97 4.42 4.96
CA TRP A 97 6.78 3.60 4.75
C TRP A 97 7.06 2.12 4.95
N ILE A 98 6.00 1.33 5.07
CA ILE A 98 6.05 -0.13 5.00
C ILE A 98 5.26 -0.60 3.79
N ASP A 99 5.70 -1.72 3.22
CA ASP A 99 4.95 -2.43 2.18
C ASP A 99 3.88 -3.30 2.86
N CYS A 100 2.67 -3.28 2.31
CA CYS A 100 1.49 -3.99 2.83
C CYS A 100 0.88 -4.88 1.74
N TYR A 101 0.25 -5.97 2.15
CA TYR A 101 -0.47 -6.88 1.26
C TYR A 101 -1.84 -7.22 1.84
N SER A 102 -2.86 -7.17 0.99
CA SER A 102 -4.21 -7.61 1.34
C SER A 102 -4.95 -8.03 0.07
N PRO A 103 -5.34 -9.32 -0.06
CA PRO A 103 -6.18 -9.78 -1.16
C PRO A 103 -7.50 -9.01 -1.21
N ARG A 104 -8.08 -8.72 -0.04
CA ARG A 104 -9.37 -8.04 0.08
C ARG A 104 -9.33 -6.61 -0.47
N LEU A 105 -8.25 -5.89 -0.25
CA LEU A 105 -8.05 -4.56 -0.85
C LEU A 105 -7.93 -4.63 -2.38
N CYS A 106 -7.39 -5.73 -2.92
CA CYS A 106 -7.33 -5.93 -4.37
C CYS A 106 -8.71 -6.26 -4.94
N GLU A 107 -9.50 -7.09 -4.27
CA GLU A 107 -10.90 -7.39 -4.66
C GLU A 107 -11.76 -6.11 -4.73
N MET A 108 -11.57 -5.18 -3.79
CA MET A 108 -12.26 -3.88 -3.83
C MET A 108 -11.92 -3.08 -5.09
N ARG A 109 -10.66 -3.12 -5.53
CA ARG A 109 -10.26 -2.49 -6.80
C ARG A 109 -10.94 -3.17 -7.99
N GLU A 110 -10.98 -4.50 -8.02
CA GLU A 110 -11.63 -5.27 -9.09
C GLU A 110 -13.14 -5.03 -9.15
N HIS A 111 -13.79 -4.87 -7.99
CA HIS A 111 -15.20 -4.51 -7.90
C HIS A 111 -15.51 -3.25 -8.71
N PHE A 112 -14.64 -2.25 -8.65
CA PHE A 112 -14.77 -1.01 -9.41
C PHE A 112 -14.19 -1.08 -10.83
N GLY A 113 -13.72 -2.25 -11.26
CA GLY A 113 -13.10 -2.46 -12.56
C GLY A 113 -11.76 -1.74 -12.71
N LEU A 114 -11.02 -1.58 -11.61
CA LEU A 114 -9.69 -0.98 -11.58
C LEU A 114 -8.61 -2.06 -11.74
N THR A 115 -7.47 -1.66 -12.29
CA THR A 115 -6.36 -2.59 -12.54
C THR A 115 -5.82 -3.20 -11.24
N THR A 116 -5.64 -4.51 -11.28
CA THR A 116 -4.90 -5.35 -10.33
C THR A 116 -3.91 -6.20 -11.12
N LEU A 117 -2.84 -6.64 -10.47
CA LEU A 117 -1.89 -7.59 -11.07
C LEU A 117 -2.11 -8.96 -10.42
N LYS A 118 -2.33 -9.97 -11.25
CA LYS A 118 -2.46 -11.36 -10.84
C LYS A 118 -1.41 -12.19 -11.55
N LYS A 119 -0.77 -13.11 -10.83
CA LYS A 119 0.06 -14.16 -11.42
C LYS A 119 -0.77 -15.44 -11.50
N GLU A 120 -0.73 -16.09 -12.65
CA GLU A 120 -1.14 -17.49 -12.74
C GLU A 120 -0.03 -18.35 -12.12
N GLY A 121 -0.35 -19.08 -11.05
CA GLY A 121 0.59 -19.97 -10.37
C GLY A 121 -0.07 -20.77 -9.25
N ASP A 122 0.33 -22.05 -9.18
CA ASP A 122 -0.07 -23.13 -8.25
C ASP A 122 -0.22 -22.66 -6.79
N GLU A 123 -1.12 -23.21 -5.98
CA GLU A 123 -1.30 -24.64 -5.77
C GLU A 123 -2.81 -24.93 -5.61
N LYS A 124 -3.44 -25.57 -6.59
CA LYS A 124 -4.83 -26.08 -6.48
C LYS A 124 -6.01 -25.07 -6.39
N ASN A 125 -5.86 -23.74 -6.19
CA ASN A 125 -6.98 -22.87 -5.75
C ASN A 125 -7.07 -21.40 -6.28
N GLY A 126 -6.58 -21.05 -7.49
CA GLY A 126 -6.90 -19.77 -8.15
C GLY A 126 -5.81 -18.68 -8.16
N SER A 127 -6.11 -17.51 -8.74
CA SER A 127 -5.15 -16.44 -9.06
C SER A 127 -4.61 -15.69 -7.83
N ILE A 128 -3.31 -15.43 -7.76
CA ILE A 128 -2.66 -14.72 -6.65
C ILE A 128 -2.40 -13.25 -7.01
N TYR A 129 -2.80 -12.32 -6.14
CA TYR A 129 -2.51 -10.89 -6.32
C TYR A 129 -1.03 -10.58 -6.09
N MET A 130 -0.39 -9.93 -7.07
CA MET A 130 1.00 -9.46 -6.98
C MET A 130 1.13 -8.03 -6.46
N VAL A 131 0.02 -7.46 -6.00
CA VAL A 131 -0.11 -6.04 -5.71
C VAL A 131 0.28 -5.77 -4.27
N ASN A 132 1.28 -4.92 -4.05
CA ASN A 132 1.55 -4.35 -2.74
C ASN A 132 0.96 -2.95 -2.63
N PHE A 133 0.43 -2.65 -1.45
CA PHE A 133 0.08 -1.32 -1.01
C PHE A 133 1.20 -0.77 -0.12
N HIS A 134 1.10 0.49 0.29
CA HIS A 134 2.01 1.04 1.29
C HIS A 134 1.28 1.89 2.32
N MET A 135 1.82 1.89 3.53
CA MET A 135 1.43 2.81 4.59
C MET A 135 2.57 3.78 4.88
N THR A 136 2.36 5.07 4.69
CA THR A 136 3.34 6.09 5.06
C THR A 136 3.34 6.32 6.57
N ILE A 137 4.49 6.09 7.19
CA ILE A 137 4.71 6.33 8.63
C ILE A 137 4.95 7.81 8.87
N GLY A 138 5.74 8.46 8.01
CA GLY A 138 6.05 9.87 8.14
C GLY A 138 6.96 10.39 7.05
N ARG A 139 7.31 11.68 7.16
CA ARG A 139 8.12 12.41 6.18
C ARG A 139 9.40 12.91 6.82
N ARG A 140 10.55 12.70 6.18
CA ARG A 140 11.84 13.29 6.59
C ARG A 140 11.72 14.81 6.69
N LYS A 141 12.32 15.41 7.72
CA LYS A 141 12.39 16.88 7.81
C LYS A 141 13.32 17.47 6.74
N LYS A 142 14.37 16.73 6.37
CA LYS A 142 15.30 17.07 5.30
C LYS A 142 15.33 15.93 4.27
N PRO A 143 15.01 16.19 2.99
CA PRO A 143 15.10 15.17 1.94
C PRO A 143 16.53 14.67 1.75
N THR A 144 16.69 13.41 1.37
CA THR A 144 17.96 12.79 0.98
C THR A 144 17.91 12.34 -0.48
N LYS A 145 19.06 11.97 -1.05
CA LYS A 145 19.12 11.44 -2.42
C LYS A 145 18.30 10.15 -2.51
N ALA A 146 17.38 10.09 -3.46
CA ALA A 146 16.59 8.90 -3.73
C ALA A 146 17.47 7.77 -4.30
N GLN A 147 17.12 6.54 -3.96
CA GLN A 147 17.67 5.32 -4.53
C GLN A 147 16.60 4.68 -5.43
N LEU A 148 16.99 4.26 -6.63
CA LEU A 148 16.08 3.59 -7.56
C LEU A 148 15.69 2.22 -7.01
N ARG A 149 14.39 1.88 -7.09
CA ARG A 149 13.87 0.57 -6.73
C ARG A 149 12.87 0.10 -7.80
N PRO A 150 12.96 -1.15 -8.26
CA PRO A 150 11.89 -1.76 -9.05
C PRO A 150 10.62 -1.87 -8.19
N GLN A 151 9.49 -1.38 -8.68
CA GLN A 151 8.20 -1.51 -8.00
C GLN A 151 7.17 -2.08 -8.98
N TYR A 152 6.16 -2.79 -8.48
CA TYR A 152 4.93 -3.04 -9.23
C TYR A 152 3.91 -2.04 -8.71
N ARG A 153 3.45 -1.10 -9.54
CA ARG A 153 2.45 -0.10 -9.14
C ARG A 153 1.21 -0.22 -10.03
N LEU A 154 0.08 0.14 -9.43
CA LEU A 154 -1.25 -0.05 -9.99
C LEU A 154 -1.77 1.10 -10.85
N SER A 155 -1.10 2.26 -10.86
CA SER A 155 -1.62 3.47 -11.52
C SER A 155 -0.57 4.16 -12.41
N PRO A 156 -0.95 4.71 -13.58
CA PRO A 156 -0.07 5.45 -14.48
C PRO A 156 0.51 6.76 -13.90
N GLN A 157 -0.14 7.39 -12.91
CA GLN A 157 0.41 8.55 -12.20
C GLN A 157 1.60 8.22 -11.27
N SER A 158 1.99 6.96 -11.26
CA SER A 158 3.25 6.52 -10.70
C SER A 158 4.08 5.85 -11.79
N HIS A 159 4.99 6.63 -12.39
CA HIS A 159 5.91 6.22 -13.45
C HIS A 159 6.51 4.82 -13.21
N ILE A 160 6.02 3.82 -13.93
CA ILE A 160 6.66 2.51 -14.09
C ILE A 160 6.50 2.11 -15.54
N ASP A 161 7.63 1.82 -16.16
CA ASP A 161 7.69 1.12 -17.43
C ASP A 161 7.35 -0.36 -17.18
N VAL A 162 6.27 -0.83 -17.81
CA VAL A 162 5.69 -2.16 -17.61
C VAL A 162 6.58 -3.26 -18.20
N GLU A 163 7.50 -2.92 -19.11
CA GLU A 163 8.44 -3.86 -19.72
C GLU A 163 9.72 -4.04 -18.89
N THR A 164 10.15 -2.99 -18.16
CA THR A 164 11.43 -3.01 -17.44
C THR A 164 11.28 -3.03 -15.91
N GLY A 165 10.07 -2.75 -15.38
CA GLY A 165 9.84 -2.63 -13.94
C GLY A 165 10.58 -1.47 -13.29
N MET A 166 11.11 -0.52 -14.08
CA MET A 166 11.89 0.61 -13.60
C MET A 166 11.10 1.92 -13.61
N GLN A 167 11.36 2.76 -12.60
CA GLN A 167 10.88 4.14 -12.54
C GLN A 167 11.99 5.05 -13.09
N HIS A 168 11.71 5.76 -14.19
CA HIS A 168 12.45 6.96 -14.56
C HIS A 168 11.88 8.16 -13.79
N LEU A 169 12.78 8.97 -13.23
CA LEU A 169 12.44 10.18 -12.46
C LEU A 169 11.85 11.28 -13.36
#